data_AF-A0A7C3HGW1-F1
#
_entry.id   AF-A0A7C3HGW1-F1
#
_cell.length_a   1.000
_cell.length_b   1.000
_cell.length_c   1.000
_cell.angle_alpha   90.00
_cell.angle_beta   90.00
_cell.angle_gamma   90.00
#
_symmetry.space_group_name_H-M   'P 1'
#
loop_
_entity.id
_entity.type
_entity.pdbx_description
1 polymer ?
#
loop_
_entity_poly.entity_id
_entity_poly.type
_entity_poly.pdbx_seq_one_letter_code
_entity_poly.pdbx_strand_id
1 'polypeptide(L)'
;MKRAEGQFLGFVLAGFLTATAVGLAAPDVLDPAVFLGYAVGERFTPHHRLVAYFERVAERSPRVRLEHYGHTAENRPLLVAFVGGSENIQKLDELAEGWRALASPEGTGKERARELAVRLPALV
;
A
#
# COMPACT_ATOMS: atom_id res chain seq x y z
N MET A 1 62.70 0.69 -40.98
CA MET A 1 63.04 -0.60 -41.60
C MET A 1 62.08 -1.66 -41.06
N LYS A 2 61.20 -2.17 -41.94
CA LYS A 2 60.51 -3.48 -41.98
C LYS A 2 59.85 -4.05 -40.70
N ARG A 3 58.50 -4.06 -40.68
CA ARG A 3 57.53 -5.22 -40.65
C ARG A 3 57.47 -5.97 -39.30
N ALA A 4 56.32 -6.29 -38.70
CA ALA A 4 55.04 -6.82 -39.19
C ALA A 4 53.89 -6.41 -38.21
N GLU A 5 52.67 -6.04 -38.65
CA GLU A 5 51.48 -6.92 -38.83
C GLU A 5 51.30 -7.92 -37.67
N GLY A 6 50.20 -8.06 -36.94
CA GLY A 6 48.83 -7.57 -37.00
C GLY A 6 48.00 -8.55 -36.16
N GLN A 7 47.41 -8.12 -35.05
CA GLN A 7 46.37 -8.87 -34.32
C GLN A 7 45.32 -7.89 -33.82
N PHE A 8 44.50 -7.40 -34.76
CA PHE A 8 43.13 -7.02 -34.49
C PHE A 8 42.33 -8.33 -34.40
N LEU A 9 41.80 -8.73 -33.24
CA LEU A 9 40.47 -9.35 -33.16
C LEU A 9 40.00 -9.59 -31.71
N GLY A 10 38.94 -8.88 -31.32
CA GLY A 10 37.83 -9.45 -30.57
C GLY A 10 38.06 -9.91 -29.13
N PHE A 11 37.97 -8.99 -28.17
CA PHE A 11 37.32 -9.32 -26.90
C PHE A 11 36.01 -8.56 -26.80
N VAL A 12 35.00 -9.23 -27.35
CA VAL A 12 33.58 -8.95 -27.27
C VAL A 12 33.17 -8.84 -25.80
N LEU A 13 32.64 -7.66 -25.44
CA LEU A 13 31.37 -7.49 -24.75
C LEU A 13 30.99 -8.62 -23.74
N ALA A 14 31.63 -8.66 -22.58
CA ALA A 14 31.07 -9.32 -21.39
C ALA A 14 30.54 -8.19 -20.50
N GLY A 15 29.27 -7.80 -20.57
CA GLY A 15 28.15 -8.68 -20.28
C GLY A 15 27.95 -8.79 -18.77
N PHE A 16 27.84 -7.66 -18.06
CA PHE A 16 27.40 -7.64 -16.66
C PHE A 16 26.03 -6.95 -16.59
N LEU A 17 25.03 -7.64 -17.13
CA LEU A 17 23.63 -7.33 -16.91
C LEU A 17 23.30 -7.77 -15.48
N THR A 18 23.49 -6.88 -14.50
CA THR A 18 22.89 -7.09 -13.17
C THR A 18 21.38 -6.94 -13.32
N ALA A 19 20.70 -8.04 -13.58
CA ALA A 19 19.27 -8.15 -13.42
C ALA A 19 18.96 -7.95 -11.93
N THR A 20 18.52 -6.75 -11.56
CA THR A 20 17.86 -6.53 -10.28
C THR A 20 16.53 -7.28 -10.32
N ALA A 21 16.54 -8.52 -9.81
CA ALA A 21 15.31 -9.22 -9.50
C ALA A 21 14.63 -8.45 -8.36
N VAL A 22 13.69 -7.56 -8.70
CA VAL A 22 12.73 -7.04 -7.75
C VAL A 22 11.84 -8.22 -7.38
N GLY A 23 12.19 -8.91 -6.30
CA GLY A 23 11.35 -9.93 -5.72
C GLY A 23 10.02 -9.30 -5.31
N LEU A 24 8.91 -9.83 -5.83
CA LEU A 24 7.59 -9.61 -5.26
C LEU A 24 7.57 -10.29 -3.88
N ALA A 25 8.17 -9.65 -2.88
CA ALA A 25 7.98 -10.04 -1.50
C ALA A 25 6.51 -9.81 -1.17
N ALA A 26 5.75 -10.89 -1.03
CA ALA A 26 4.42 -10.81 -0.46
C ALA A 26 4.57 -10.22 0.95
N PRO A 27 3.75 -9.24 1.34
CA PRO A 27 3.83 -8.68 2.68
C PRO A 27 3.63 -9.81 3.69
N ASP A 28 4.61 -9.98 4.58
CA ASP A 28 4.65 -11.00 5.64
C ASP A 28 3.69 -10.61 6.77
N VAL A 29 2.40 -10.57 6.46
CA VAL A 29 1.34 -10.28 7.40
C VAL A 29 1.02 -11.56 8.17
N LEU A 30 1.19 -11.49 9.50
CA LEU A 30 0.85 -12.59 10.39
C LEU A 30 -0.64 -12.89 10.33
N ASP A 31 -0.97 -14.18 10.25
CA ASP A 31 -2.33 -14.65 10.39
C ASP A 31 -2.92 -14.19 11.75
N PRO A 32 -4.17 -13.66 11.79
CA PRO A 32 -4.75 -13.15 13.02
C PRO A 32 -4.87 -14.21 14.11
N ALA A 33 -5.19 -15.47 13.76
CA ALA A 33 -5.31 -16.52 14.76
C ALA A 33 -3.95 -16.88 15.36
N VAL A 34 -2.88 -16.82 14.57
CA VAL A 34 -1.50 -16.98 15.04
C VAL A 34 -1.11 -15.83 15.97
N PHE A 35 -1.43 -14.57 15.62
CA PHE A 35 -1.12 -13.41 16.46
C PHE A 35 -1.91 -13.39 17.78
N LEU A 36 -3.21 -13.73 17.72
CA LEU A 36 -4.11 -13.68 18.87
C LEU A 36 -3.97 -14.92 19.77
N GLY A 37 -3.61 -16.06 19.20
CA GLY A 37 -3.50 -17.37 19.86
C GLY A 37 -4.85 -18.09 20.02
N TYR A 38 -5.85 -17.72 19.23
CA TYR A 38 -7.19 -18.31 19.19
C TYR A 38 -7.89 -17.89 17.88
N ALA A 39 -8.94 -18.60 17.47
CA ALA A 39 -9.64 -18.29 16.23
C ALA A 39 -10.44 -16.99 16.35
N VAL A 40 -10.50 -16.20 15.27
CA VAL A 40 -11.31 -14.97 15.24
C VAL A 40 -12.78 -15.35 15.42
N GLY A 41 -13.46 -14.69 16.35
CA GLY A 41 -14.85 -14.97 16.70
C GLY A 41 -15.05 -16.06 17.77
N GLU A 42 -13.99 -16.79 18.15
CA GLU A 42 -14.07 -17.78 19.24
C GLU A 42 -14.37 -17.13 20.59
N ARG A 43 -13.80 -15.94 20.83
CA ARG A 43 -14.03 -15.14 22.04
C ARG A 43 -13.88 -13.65 21.76
N PHE A 44 -14.35 -12.85 22.71
CA PHE A 44 -14.15 -11.41 22.69
C PHE A 44 -12.65 -11.07 22.67
N THR A 45 -12.24 -10.23 21.72
CA THR A 45 -10.86 -9.74 21.62
C THR A 45 -10.78 -8.35 22.26
N PRO A 46 -9.95 -8.17 23.31
CA PRO A 46 -9.76 -6.86 23.92
C PRO A 46 -9.22 -5.82 22.93
N HIS A 47 -9.67 -4.57 23.06
CA HIS A 47 -9.31 -3.45 22.17
C HIS A 47 -7.80 -3.35 21.92
N HIS A 48 -6.99 -3.37 22.98
CA HIS A 48 -5.54 -3.24 22.86
C HIS A 48 -4.87 -4.33 22.00
N ARG A 49 -5.45 -5.55 21.94
CA ARG A 49 -4.93 -6.62 21.07
C ARG A 49 -5.33 -6.39 19.61
N LEU A 50 -6.52 -5.84 19.35
CA LEU A 50 -6.92 -5.43 18.01
C LEU A 50 -6.02 -4.31 17.49
N VAL A 51 -5.79 -3.29 18.31
CA VAL A 51 -4.88 -2.18 17.97
C VAL A 51 -3.49 -2.72 17.61
N ALA A 52 -2.89 -3.52 18.50
CA ALA A 52 -1.56 -4.09 18.28
C ALA A 52 -1.48 -4.96 17.00
N TYR A 53 -2.56 -5.68 16.67
CA TYR A 53 -2.62 -6.46 15.43
C TYR A 53 -2.62 -5.54 14.20
N PHE A 54 -3.47 -4.52 14.16
CA PHE A 54 -3.53 -3.61 13.01
C PHE A 54 -2.29 -2.74 12.86
N GLU A 55 -1.65 -2.34 13.95
CA GLU A 55 -0.33 -1.69 13.92
C GLU A 55 0.70 -2.61 13.25
N ARG A 56 0.77 -3.88 13.66
CA ARG A 56 1.67 -4.86 13.06
C ARG A 56 1.36 -5.12 11.57
N VAL A 57 0.09 -5.15 11.19
CA VAL A 57 -0.32 -5.31 9.79
C VAL A 57 0.12 -4.11 8.96
N ALA A 58 -0.10 -2.89 9.45
CA ALA A 58 0.28 -1.66 8.77
C ALA A 58 1.80 -1.52 8.60
N GLU A 59 2.59 -1.95 9.60
CA GLU A 59 4.06 -1.98 9.51
C GLU A 59 4.58 -2.87 8.37
N ARG A 60 3.84 -3.93 8.02
CA ARG A 60 4.31 -5.00 7.13
C ARG A 60 3.63 -5.02 5.77
N SER A 61 2.54 -4.29 5.60
CA SER A 61 1.71 -4.33 4.40
C SER A 61 1.56 -2.96 3.77
N PRO A 62 2.03 -2.74 2.52
CA PRO A 62 1.78 -1.49 1.80
C PRO A 62 0.31 -1.33 1.37
N ARG A 63 -0.55 -2.32 1.69
CA ARG A 63 -1.98 -2.35 1.39
C ARG A 63 -2.83 -1.84 2.55
N VAL A 64 -2.21 -1.49 3.67
CA VAL A 64 -2.89 -1.01 4.88
C VAL A 64 -2.25 0.29 5.35
N ARG A 65 -3.07 1.33 5.54
CA ARG A 65 -2.66 2.59 6.20
C ARG A 65 -3.50 2.75 7.46
N LEU A 66 -2.83 2.93 8.59
CA LEU A 66 -3.47 3.18 9.89
C LEU A 66 -3.44 4.67 10.18
N GLU A 67 -4.58 5.26 10.51
CA GLU A 67 -4.66 6.66 10.90
C GLU A 67 -5.30 6.81 12.27
N HIS A 68 -4.65 7.56 13.15
CA HIS A 68 -5.14 7.90 14.48
C HIS A 68 -5.82 9.26 14.41
N TYR A 69 -7.12 9.31 14.68
CA TYR A 69 -7.90 10.55 14.58
C TYR A 69 -8.22 11.17 15.94
N GLY A 70 -7.99 10.45 17.03
CA GLY A 70 -8.23 10.99 18.36
C GLY A 70 -8.18 9.94 19.45
N HIS A 71 -8.74 10.31 20.60
CA HIS A 71 -8.85 9.46 21.77
C HIS A 71 -10.28 9.52 22.33
N THR A 72 -10.70 8.44 22.98
CA THR A 72 -11.95 8.43 23.75
C THR A 72 -11.82 9.26 25.02
N ALA A 73 -12.94 9.48 25.73
CA ALA A 73 -12.95 10.12 27.04
C ALA A 73 -12.10 9.38 28.09
N GLU A 74 -11.92 8.07 27.93
CA GLU A 74 -11.05 7.24 28.77
C GLU A 74 -9.64 7.08 28.18
N ASN A 75 -9.23 7.99 27.29
CA ASN A 75 -7.91 8.03 26.66
C ASN A 75 -7.55 6.76 25.85
N ARG A 76 -8.54 6.05 25.28
CA ARG A 76 -8.26 4.94 24.34
C ARG A 76 -8.05 5.49 22.93
N PRO A 77 -7.04 5.01 22.17
CA PRO A 77 -6.80 5.48 20.82
C PRO A 77 -7.97 5.09 19.90
N LEU A 78 -8.38 6.06 19.09
CA LEU A 78 -9.34 5.90 18.02
C LEU A 78 -8.61 5.95 16.68
N LEU A 79 -8.81 4.91 15.88
CA LEU A 79 -8.06 4.68 14.65
C LEU A 79 -8.93 4.13 13.54
N VAL A 80 -8.52 4.41 12.31
CA VAL A 80 -9.11 3.89 11.08
C VAL A 80 -8.04 3.10 10.34
N ALA A 81 -8.39 1.90 9.90
CA ALA A 81 -7.56 1.08 9.03
C ALA A 81 -8.10 1.16 7.60
N PHE A 82 -7.37 1.84 6.72
CA PHE A 82 -7.67 1.85 5.29
C PHE A 82 -7.01 0.64 4.64
N VAL A 83 -7.82 -0.20 3.98
CA VAL A 83 -7.35 -1.44 3.34
C VAL A 83 -7.68 -1.38 1.86
N GLY A 84 -6.69 -1.63 0.99
CA GLY A 84 -6.89 -1.52 -0.45
C GLY A 84 -5.77 -2.09 -1.31
N GLY A 85 -5.78 -1.76 -2.60
CA GLY A 85 -4.62 -1.94 -3.46
C GLY A 85 -3.51 -0.99 -3.01
N SER A 86 -2.25 -1.43 -3.07
CA SER A 86 -1.10 -0.60 -2.65
C SER A 86 -1.04 0.73 -3.40
N GLU A 87 -1.39 0.75 -4.68
CA GLU A 87 -1.48 1.97 -5.48
C GLU A 87 -2.54 2.95 -4.92
N ASN A 88 -3.72 2.46 -4.53
CA ASN A 88 -4.78 3.30 -3.98
C ASN A 88 -4.41 3.85 -2.60
N ILE A 89 -3.77 3.03 -1.76
CA ILE A 89 -3.33 3.45 -0.42
C ILE A 89 -2.25 4.52 -0.50
N GLN A 90 -1.33 4.43 -1.46
CA GLN A 90 -0.32 5.47 -1.69
C GLN A 90 -0.93 6.80 -2.15
N LYS A 91 -2.06 6.76 -2.85
CA LYS A 91 -2.78 7.94 -3.36
C LYS A 91 -4.04 8.26 -2.56
N LEU A 92 -4.15 7.75 -1.33
CA LEU A 92 -5.40 7.78 -0.55
C LEU A 92 -5.91 9.21 -0.33
N ASP A 93 -5.00 10.16 -0.08
CA ASP A 93 -5.35 11.56 0.15
C ASP A 93 -5.93 12.23 -1.12
N GLU A 94 -5.37 11.96 -2.30
CA GLU A 94 -5.90 12.42 -3.59
C GLU A 94 -7.27 11.80 -3.91
N LEU A 95 -7.43 10.50 -3.63
CA LEU A 95 -8.70 9.81 -3.79
C LEU A 95 -9.76 10.39 -2.84
N ALA A 96 -9.38 10.72 -1.61
CA ALA A 96 -10.24 11.36 -0.63
C ALA A 96 -10.74 12.73 -1.10
N GLU A 97 -9.88 13.55 -1.71
CA GLU A 97 -10.31 14.79 -2.36
C GLU A 97 -11.29 14.55 -3.50
N GLY A 98 -11.03 13.54 -4.34
CA GLY A 98 -11.93 13.13 -5.41
C GLY A 98 -13.32 12.74 -4.89
N TRP A 99 -13.39 11.90 -3.85
CA TRP A 99 -14.66 11.51 -3.23
C TRP A 99 -15.37 12.69 -2.58
N ARG A 100 -14.66 13.59 -1.90
CA ARG A 100 -15.25 14.82 -1.34
C ARG A 100 -15.84 15.72 -2.42
N ALA A 101 -15.13 15.91 -3.54
CA ALA A 101 -15.63 16.69 -4.67
C ALA A 101 -16.87 16.05 -5.30
N LEU A 102 -16.91 14.71 -5.41
CA LEU A 102 -18.08 13.99 -5.91
C LEU A 102 -19.29 14.09 -4.96
N ALA A 103 -19.06 14.07 -3.64
CA ALA A 103 -20.09 14.20 -2.63
C ALA A 103 -20.58 15.64 -2.43
N SER A 104 -19.78 16.64 -2.84
CA SER A 104 -20.13 18.06 -2.70
C SER A 104 -21.17 18.48 -3.76
N PRO A 105 -22.29 19.12 -3.35
CA PRO A 105 -23.23 19.74 -4.29
C PRO A 105 -22.65 21.03 -4.90
N GLU A 106 -21.63 21.60 -4.30
CA GLU A 106 -20.97 22.85 -4.68
C GLU A 106 -19.68 22.53 -5.43
N GLY A 107 -19.57 22.95 -6.71
CA GLY A 107 -18.31 22.89 -7.47
C GLY A 107 -18.18 21.76 -8.50
N THR A 108 -19.12 20.83 -8.57
CA THR A 108 -19.04 19.69 -9.52
C THR A 108 -20.17 19.76 -10.54
N GLY A 109 -19.91 20.32 -11.72
CA GLY A 109 -20.83 20.23 -12.86
C GLY A 109 -21.16 18.77 -13.19
N LYS A 110 -22.34 18.49 -13.78
CA LYS A 110 -22.81 17.12 -14.05
C LYS A 110 -21.80 16.28 -14.82
N GLU A 111 -21.09 16.90 -15.75
CA GLU A 111 -20.06 16.29 -16.59
C GLU A 111 -18.84 15.89 -15.75
N ARG A 112 -18.38 16.77 -14.86
CA ARG A 112 -17.27 16.50 -13.94
C ARG A 112 -17.63 15.41 -12.93
N ALA A 113 -18.87 15.41 -12.43
CA ALA A 113 -19.35 14.38 -11.50
C ALA A 113 -19.34 12.99 -12.18
N ARG A 114 -19.79 12.91 -13.43
CA ARG A 114 -19.73 11.67 -14.22
C ARG A 114 -18.31 11.19 -14.44
N GLU A 115 -17.39 12.09 -14.78
CA GLU A 115 -15.97 11.75 -14.95
C GLU A 115 -15.37 11.18 -13.66
N LEU A 116 -15.61 11.85 -12.53
CA LEU A 116 -15.13 11.40 -11.22
C LEU A 116 -15.74 10.05 -10.83
N ALA A 117 -17.04 9.83 -11.09
CA ALA A 117 -17.71 8.57 -10.80
C ALA A 117 -17.15 7.37 -11.59
N VAL A 118 -16.66 7.60 -12.81
CA VAL A 118 -16.02 6.55 -13.63
C VAL A 118 -14.58 6.30 -13.18
N ARG A 119 -13.86 7.35 -12.76
CA ARG A 119 -12.43 7.27 -12.44
C ARG A 119 -12.14 6.74 -11.04
N LEU A 120 -12.94 7.13 -10.05
CA LEU A 120 -12.65 6.84 -8.65
C LEU A 120 -12.97 5.38 -8.31
N PRO A 121 -12.10 4.70 -7.54
CA PRO A 121 -12.41 3.38 -7.03
C PRO A 121 -13.56 3.46 -6.02
N ALA A 122 -14.26 2.33 -5.85
CA ALA A 122 -15.29 2.21 -4.84
C ALA A 122 -14.67 2.30 -3.43
N LEU A 123 -15.31 3.08 -2.57
CA LEU A 123 -15.07 3.13 -1.13
C LEU A 123 -16.28 2.51 -0.43
N VAL A 124 -16.05 1.55 0.46
CA VAL A 124 -17.08 0.78 1.19
C VAL A 124 -16.89 1.00 2.68
#